data_AF-A0A9X9M0J0-F1
#
_entry.id   AF-A0A9X9M0J0-F1
#
_cell.length_a   1.000
_cell.length_b   1.000
_cell.length_c   1.000
_cell.angle_alpha   90.00
_cell.angle_beta   90.00
_cell.angle_gamma   90.00
#
_symmetry.space_group_name_H-M   'P 1'
#
loop_
_entity.id
_entity.type
_entity.pdbx_description
1 polymer ?
#
loop_
_entity_poly.entity_id
_entity_poly.type
_entity_poly.pdbx_seq_one_letter_code
_entity_poly.pdbx_strand_id
1 'polypeptide(L)'
;KDLAIHDNSRTIYVVDNGLRKILKVVGQVPDLPSCLPLTDNTRMLASILISKLYDDLRCDPERDHFRKICEEYITGKFDPQDMDKNVIAIQTVSGILQGPFDLGNQLLGLKGVMEMMVALCGSEREVDQLVAVEALIHASTKLSRATFIITNGVSLLKEIYKTTKNEKIKIRTLVGLCKLGSAGGTDYALRQFAEGSTEKLAKQCRKWLCNASIDTRTRRWAVEGLAYLTLDADVKDDFVQDIPALQAMFELAKTSDKTVLYSVATTLVNCTNSYDVKEVIPELVQLAKFSKQHVPEEHPKDKKDFIDMRVKRLLKAGVTSALACMVKADSAILTDQTKELLARVFLALCDNPKDRGTIVAQGGGK
;
A
#
# COMPACT_ATOMS: atom_id res chain seq x y z
N LYS A 1 -19.46 -35.64 -3.08
CA LYS A 1 -18.68 -34.47 -3.55
C LYS A 1 -18.30 -33.70 -2.32
N ASP A 2 -17.03 -33.73 -1.97
CA ASP A 2 -16.52 -32.99 -0.82
C ASP A 2 -16.63 -31.50 -1.13
N LEU A 3 -17.42 -30.77 -0.34
CA LEU A 3 -17.58 -29.31 -0.46
C LEU A 3 -16.26 -28.57 -0.14
N ALA A 4 -15.26 -29.28 0.39
CA ALA A 4 -13.92 -28.75 0.68
C ALA A 4 -13.01 -28.62 -0.56
N ILE A 5 -13.33 -29.26 -1.70
CA ILE A 5 -12.51 -29.19 -2.93
C ILE A 5 -13.16 -28.23 -3.93
N HIS A 6 -12.85 -26.94 -3.79
CA HIS A 6 -13.41 -25.86 -4.60
C HIS A 6 -12.86 -25.88 -6.04
N ASP A 7 -13.61 -26.40 -7.02
CA ASP A 7 -13.21 -26.56 -8.45
C ASP A 7 -12.42 -25.36 -9.03
N ASN A 8 -11.13 -25.57 -9.31
CA ASN A 8 -10.20 -24.58 -9.87
C ASN A 8 -9.95 -24.78 -11.38
N SER A 9 -10.72 -25.63 -12.07
CA SER A 9 -10.54 -25.89 -13.52
C SER A 9 -10.58 -24.63 -14.37
N ARG A 10 -11.47 -23.68 -14.03
CA ARG A 10 -11.56 -22.38 -14.71
C ARG A 10 -10.30 -21.54 -14.52
N THR A 11 -9.72 -21.56 -13.33
CA THR A 11 -8.46 -20.88 -13.03
C THR A 11 -7.33 -21.45 -13.87
N ILE A 12 -7.19 -22.78 -13.90
CA ILE A 12 -6.18 -23.46 -14.73
C ILE A 12 -6.33 -23.07 -16.21
N TYR A 13 -7.56 -23.12 -16.74
CA TYR A 13 -7.82 -22.71 -18.14
C TYR A 13 -7.41 -21.25 -18.41
N VAL A 14 -7.72 -20.32 -17.49
CA VAL A 14 -7.34 -18.91 -17.61
C VAL A 14 -5.82 -18.73 -17.47
N VAL A 15 -5.16 -19.50 -16.61
CA VAL A 15 -3.71 -19.46 -16.47
C VAL A 15 -3.03 -19.87 -17.78
N ASP A 16 -3.45 -20.99 -18.36
CA ASP A 16 -2.86 -21.53 -19.59
C ASP A 16 -3.06 -20.61 -20.81
N ASN A 17 -4.24 -20.02 -20.94
CA ASN A 17 -4.64 -19.32 -22.17
C ASN A 17 -4.67 -17.78 -22.04
N GLY A 18 -4.71 -17.28 -20.81
CA GLY A 18 -5.03 -15.89 -20.49
C GLY A 18 -3.97 -15.16 -19.68
N LEU A 19 -3.13 -15.85 -18.90
CA LEU A 19 -2.20 -15.19 -17.96
C LEU A 19 -1.27 -14.20 -18.67
N ARG A 20 -0.70 -14.54 -19.83
CA ARG A 20 0.15 -13.61 -20.61
C ARG A 20 -0.60 -12.34 -21.04
N LYS A 21 -1.90 -12.43 -21.32
CA LYS A 21 -2.73 -11.27 -21.67
C LYS A 21 -2.97 -10.40 -20.44
N ILE A 22 -3.19 -11.00 -19.28
CA ILE A 22 -3.33 -10.30 -18.01
C ILE A 22 -2.01 -9.59 -17.65
N LEU A 23 -0.87 -10.29 -17.76
CA LEU A 23 0.46 -9.70 -17.56
C LEU A 23 0.73 -8.53 -18.50
N LYS A 24 0.27 -8.60 -19.77
CA LYS A 24 0.34 -7.47 -20.69
C LYS A 24 -0.41 -6.25 -20.15
N VAL A 25 -1.60 -6.42 -19.59
CA VAL A 25 -2.38 -5.32 -18.99
C VAL A 25 -1.69 -4.75 -17.75
N VAL A 26 -1.13 -5.61 -16.89
CA VAL A 26 -0.39 -5.19 -15.69
C VAL A 26 0.86 -4.37 -16.03
N GLY A 27 1.57 -4.77 -17.09
CA GLY A 27 2.78 -4.11 -17.58
C GLY A 27 2.55 -2.81 -18.34
N GLN A 28 1.31 -2.36 -18.55
CA GLN A 28 1.04 -1.13 -19.30
C GLN A 28 1.52 0.11 -18.55
N VAL A 29 2.18 1.01 -19.27
CA VAL A 29 2.71 2.28 -18.76
C VAL A 29 2.04 3.41 -19.57
N PRO A 30 1.20 4.26 -18.94
CA PRO A 30 0.38 5.26 -19.65
C PRO A 30 1.15 6.18 -20.60
N ASP A 31 2.39 6.52 -20.24
CA ASP A 31 3.20 7.50 -20.98
C ASP A 31 4.00 6.86 -22.15
N LEU A 32 3.89 5.54 -22.36
CA LEU A 32 4.55 4.85 -23.47
C LEU A 32 3.66 4.76 -24.72
N PRO A 33 4.24 4.87 -25.94
CA PRO A 33 3.45 4.83 -27.19
C PRO A 33 2.65 3.54 -27.41
N SER A 34 3.12 2.43 -26.85
CA SER A 34 2.49 1.11 -26.99
C SER A 34 1.34 0.86 -25.99
N CYS A 35 1.00 1.87 -25.17
CA CYS A 35 0.00 1.74 -24.12
C CYS A 35 -1.40 1.46 -24.68
N LEU A 36 -2.06 0.44 -24.14
CA LEU A 36 -3.48 0.19 -24.36
C LEU A 36 -4.32 1.27 -23.66
N PRO A 37 -5.59 1.50 -24.07
CA PRO A 37 -6.50 2.34 -23.32
C PRO A 37 -6.70 1.79 -21.90
N LEU A 38 -6.45 2.64 -20.88
CA LEU A 38 -6.57 2.28 -19.47
C LEU A 38 -7.52 3.22 -18.72
N THR A 39 -8.07 2.71 -17.63
CA THR A 39 -8.67 3.51 -16.55
C THR A 39 -7.72 3.53 -15.36
N ASP A 40 -7.98 4.40 -14.38
CA ASP A 40 -7.17 4.52 -13.16
C ASP A 40 -7.10 3.21 -12.37
N ASN A 41 -8.17 2.41 -12.43
CA ASN A 41 -8.30 1.16 -11.69
C ASN A 41 -7.76 -0.06 -12.46
N THR A 42 -7.44 0.07 -13.75
CA THR A 42 -7.14 -1.09 -14.62
C THR A 42 -5.94 -1.90 -14.12
N ARG A 43 -4.84 -1.24 -13.74
CA ARG A 43 -3.64 -1.93 -13.22
C ARG A 43 -3.92 -2.65 -11.91
N MET A 44 -4.58 -1.97 -10.96
CA MET A 44 -4.93 -2.55 -9.66
C MET A 44 -5.87 -3.76 -9.82
N LEU A 45 -6.91 -3.65 -10.65
CA LEU A 45 -7.82 -4.77 -10.94
C LEU A 45 -7.10 -5.97 -11.55
N ALA A 46 -6.14 -5.73 -12.45
CA ALA A 46 -5.33 -6.79 -13.02
C ALA A 46 -4.42 -7.44 -11.97
N SER A 47 -3.82 -6.69 -11.05
CA SER A 47 -3.07 -7.23 -9.90
C SER A 47 -3.96 -8.06 -8.95
N ILE A 48 -5.16 -7.59 -8.65
CA ILE A 48 -6.15 -8.33 -7.83
C ILE A 48 -6.55 -9.64 -8.53
N LEU A 49 -6.77 -9.60 -9.86
CA LEU A 49 -7.08 -10.79 -10.65
C LEU A 49 -5.93 -11.81 -10.59
N ILE A 50 -4.68 -11.36 -10.74
CA ILE A 50 -3.51 -12.24 -10.59
C ILE A 50 -3.48 -12.87 -9.19
N SER A 51 -3.74 -12.10 -8.13
CA SER A 51 -3.79 -12.65 -6.75
C SER A 51 -4.85 -13.74 -6.64
N LYS A 52 -6.09 -13.46 -7.08
CA LYS A 52 -7.19 -14.44 -7.02
C LYS A 52 -6.89 -15.72 -7.80
N LEU A 53 -6.31 -15.59 -9.00
CA LEU A 53 -5.90 -16.75 -9.79
C LEU A 53 -4.81 -17.56 -9.08
N TYR A 54 -3.86 -16.89 -8.45
CA TYR A 54 -2.76 -17.53 -7.73
C TYR A 54 -3.22 -18.22 -6.44
N ASP A 55 -4.15 -17.60 -5.71
CA ASP A 55 -4.71 -18.11 -4.45
C ASP A 55 -5.60 -19.35 -4.68
N ASP A 56 -6.21 -19.48 -5.86
CA ASP A 56 -7.04 -20.63 -6.26
C ASP A 56 -6.21 -21.84 -6.78
N LEU A 57 -4.89 -21.68 -6.92
CA LEU A 57 -3.99 -22.80 -7.20
C LEU A 57 -3.83 -23.67 -5.95
N ARG A 58 -3.80 -24.99 -6.12
CA ARG A 58 -3.90 -25.93 -5.01
C ARG A 58 -2.59 -26.59 -4.65
N CYS A 59 -1.72 -26.83 -5.64
CA CYS A 59 -0.51 -27.61 -5.45
C CYS A 59 0.73 -26.90 -6.01
N ASP A 60 1.90 -27.36 -5.59
CA ASP A 60 3.17 -26.78 -6.01
C ASP A 60 3.38 -26.86 -7.54
N PRO A 61 3.03 -27.95 -8.25
CA PRO A 61 3.13 -27.98 -9.72
C PRO A 61 2.31 -26.88 -10.43
N GLU A 62 1.11 -26.58 -9.95
CA GLU A 62 0.27 -25.51 -10.51
C GLU A 62 0.91 -24.13 -10.28
N ARG A 63 1.42 -23.88 -9.06
CA ARG A 63 2.13 -22.63 -8.72
C ARG A 63 3.44 -22.49 -9.50
N ASP A 64 4.17 -23.58 -9.69
CA ASP A 64 5.39 -23.62 -10.48
C ASP A 64 5.12 -23.31 -11.96
N HIS A 65 4.03 -23.85 -12.52
CA HIS A 65 3.60 -23.54 -13.89
C HIS A 65 3.24 -22.06 -14.06
N PHE A 66 2.44 -21.52 -13.13
CA PHE A 66 2.11 -20.08 -13.11
C PHE A 66 3.38 -19.23 -13.05
N ARG A 67 4.32 -19.58 -12.15
CA ARG A 67 5.60 -18.89 -12.00
C ARG A 67 6.40 -18.91 -13.30
N LYS A 68 6.55 -20.07 -13.95
CA LYS A 68 7.28 -20.20 -15.23
C LYS A 68 6.70 -19.30 -16.32
N ILE A 69 5.38 -19.22 -16.45
CA ILE A 69 4.74 -18.31 -17.43
C ILE A 69 5.12 -16.85 -17.13
N CYS A 70 5.11 -16.44 -15.86
CA CYS A 70 5.54 -15.10 -15.46
C CYS A 70 7.03 -14.86 -15.72
N GLU A 71 7.90 -15.80 -15.37
CA GLU A 71 9.34 -15.75 -15.61
C GLU A 71 9.64 -15.57 -17.10
N GLU A 72 9.09 -16.44 -17.95
CA GLU A 72 9.25 -16.37 -19.41
C GLU A 72 8.70 -15.07 -20.00
N TYR A 73 7.55 -14.60 -19.49
CA TYR A 73 6.99 -13.33 -19.94
C TYR A 73 7.90 -12.14 -19.59
N ILE A 74 8.41 -12.07 -18.36
CA ILE A 74 9.25 -10.97 -17.89
C ILE A 74 10.63 -11.02 -18.57
N THR A 75 11.28 -12.18 -18.56
CA THR A 75 12.60 -12.34 -19.18
C THR A 75 12.57 -12.11 -20.68
N GLY A 76 11.52 -12.56 -21.37
CA GLY A 76 11.31 -12.32 -22.79
C GLY A 76 11.00 -10.87 -23.15
N LYS A 77 10.81 -9.97 -22.16
CA LYS A 77 10.65 -8.53 -22.39
C LYS A 77 11.97 -7.78 -22.33
N PHE A 78 12.97 -8.23 -21.57
CA PHE A 78 14.21 -7.48 -21.48
C PHE A 78 14.94 -7.40 -22.83
N ASP A 79 15.30 -6.19 -23.20
CA ASP A 79 15.95 -5.87 -24.45
C ASP A 79 16.95 -4.73 -24.21
N PRO A 80 18.27 -4.98 -24.34
CA PRO A 80 19.29 -3.93 -24.14
C PRO A 80 19.16 -2.76 -25.12
N GLN A 81 18.46 -2.94 -26.24
CA GLN A 81 18.27 -1.91 -27.26
C GLN A 81 16.92 -1.20 -27.15
N ASP A 82 16.02 -1.67 -26.28
CA ASP A 82 14.68 -1.13 -26.12
C ASP A 82 14.33 -0.97 -24.63
N MET A 83 14.58 0.25 -24.14
CA MET A 83 14.32 0.60 -22.74
C MET A 83 12.84 0.57 -22.40
N ASP A 84 11.93 0.79 -23.36
CA ASP A 84 10.49 0.77 -23.09
C ASP A 84 10.04 -0.64 -22.71
N LYS A 85 10.60 -1.67 -23.35
CA LYS A 85 10.33 -3.06 -22.94
C LYS A 85 10.89 -3.37 -21.56
N ASN A 86 12.04 -2.83 -21.19
CA ASN A 86 12.61 -2.98 -19.85
C ASN A 86 11.72 -2.34 -18.78
N VAL A 87 11.20 -1.14 -19.05
CA VAL A 87 10.24 -0.45 -18.18
C VAL A 87 8.95 -1.25 -18.06
N ILE A 88 8.42 -1.82 -19.14
CA ILE A 88 7.23 -2.69 -19.12
C ILE A 88 7.49 -3.96 -18.28
N ALA A 89 8.69 -4.54 -18.35
CA ALA A 89 9.05 -5.70 -17.54
C ALA A 89 9.03 -5.36 -16.04
N ILE A 90 9.66 -4.25 -15.65
CA ILE A 90 9.68 -3.77 -14.26
C ILE A 90 8.27 -3.37 -13.79
N GLN A 91 7.46 -2.72 -14.63
CA GLN A 91 6.06 -2.43 -14.35
C GLN A 91 5.24 -3.70 -14.12
N THR A 92 5.51 -4.76 -14.88
CA THR A 92 4.85 -6.07 -14.71
C THR A 92 5.20 -6.66 -13.34
N VAL A 93 6.48 -6.69 -12.97
CA VAL A 93 6.94 -7.17 -11.65
C VAL A 93 6.30 -6.34 -10.52
N SER A 94 6.30 -5.02 -10.66
CA SER A 94 5.67 -4.07 -9.72
C SER A 94 4.19 -4.37 -9.49
N GLY A 95 3.45 -4.73 -10.55
CA GLY A 95 2.04 -5.11 -10.42
C GLY A 95 1.84 -6.49 -9.80
N ILE A 96 2.74 -7.46 -10.04
CA ILE A 96 2.68 -8.77 -9.37
C ILE A 96 2.98 -8.64 -7.87
N LEU A 97 3.94 -7.77 -7.49
CA LEU A 97 4.23 -7.47 -6.09
C LEU A 97 3.01 -6.92 -5.33
N GLN A 98 2.10 -6.21 -6.01
CA GLN A 98 0.83 -5.74 -5.44
C GLN A 98 -0.28 -6.81 -5.41
N GLY A 99 -0.10 -7.92 -6.13
CA GLY A 99 -0.98 -9.09 -6.09
C GLY A 99 -0.36 -10.21 -5.25
N PRO A 100 0.09 -11.33 -5.85
CA PRO A 100 0.79 -12.38 -5.11
C PRO A 100 2.23 -11.95 -4.79
N PHE A 101 2.38 -11.22 -3.67
CA PHE A 101 3.64 -10.61 -3.25
C PHE A 101 4.82 -11.59 -3.23
N ASP A 102 4.63 -12.81 -2.72
CA ASP A 102 5.71 -13.80 -2.62
C ASP A 102 6.20 -14.28 -3.99
N LEU A 103 5.30 -14.41 -4.98
CA LEU A 103 5.67 -14.63 -6.39
C LEU A 103 6.43 -13.42 -6.95
N GLY A 104 5.92 -12.21 -6.72
CA GLY A 104 6.59 -10.98 -7.16
C GLY A 104 8.03 -10.86 -6.65
N ASN A 105 8.30 -11.29 -5.41
CA ASN A 105 9.66 -11.32 -4.87
C ASN A 105 10.55 -12.37 -5.53
N GLN A 106 10.00 -13.56 -5.82
CA GLN A 106 10.75 -14.58 -6.55
C GLN A 106 11.17 -14.06 -7.94
N LEU A 107 10.24 -13.39 -8.63
CA LEU A 107 10.49 -12.77 -9.95
C LEU A 107 11.50 -11.63 -9.88
N LEU A 108 11.49 -10.84 -8.81
CA LEU A 108 12.50 -9.80 -8.58
C LEU A 108 13.91 -10.38 -8.35
N GLY A 109 13.99 -11.60 -7.80
CA GLY A 109 15.24 -12.34 -7.60
C GLY A 109 15.80 -12.99 -8.88
N LEU A 110 15.10 -12.91 -10.01
CA LEU A 110 15.65 -13.33 -11.30
C LEU A 110 16.85 -12.46 -11.68
N LYS A 111 17.88 -13.10 -12.23
CA LYS A 111 19.13 -12.45 -12.63
C LYS A 111 18.84 -11.25 -13.56
N GLY A 112 19.31 -10.07 -13.17
CA GLY A 112 19.20 -8.84 -13.96
C GLY A 112 17.94 -8.01 -13.71
N VAL A 113 16.91 -8.55 -13.05
CA VAL A 113 15.65 -7.82 -12.83
C VAL A 113 15.81 -6.71 -11.79
N MET A 114 16.42 -7.05 -10.66
CA MET A 114 16.70 -6.06 -9.60
C MET A 114 17.72 -5.03 -10.06
N GLU A 115 18.77 -5.46 -10.76
CA GLU A 115 19.80 -4.59 -11.31
C GLU A 115 19.20 -3.59 -12.32
N MET A 116 18.30 -4.07 -13.19
CA MET A 116 17.58 -3.19 -14.12
C MET A 116 16.67 -2.21 -13.38
N MET A 117 15.91 -2.67 -12.37
CA MET A 117 15.09 -1.77 -11.55
C MET A 117 15.92 -0.67 -10.88
N VAL A 118 17.08 -1.01 -10.32
CA VAL A 118 18.00 -0.02 -9.71
C VAL A 118 18.59 0.91 -10.77
N ALA A 119 18.98 0.41 -11.94
CA ALA A 119 19.47 1.24 -13.04
C ALA A 119 18.42 2.25 -13.50
N LEU A 120 17.16 1.84 -13.63
CA LEU A 120 16.06 2.73 -14.04
C LEU A 120 15.76 3.83 -13.02
N CYS A 121 16.00 3.61 -11.73
CA CYS A 121 15.92 4.67 -10.71
C CYS A 121 16.90 5.82 -10.98
N GLY A 122 18.02 5.55 -11.65
CA GLY A 122 19.00 6.55 -12.08
C GLY A 122 18.79 7.09 -13.49
N SER A 123 17.70 6.70 -14.18
CA SER A 123 17.42 7.16 -15.54
C SER A 123 17.08 8.66 -15.57
N GLU A 124 17.54 9.36 -16.61
CA GLU A 124 17.12 10.74 -16.89
C GLU A 124 15.68 10.82 -17.42
N ARG A 125 15.16 9.72 -17.95
CA ARG A 125 13.77 9.63 -18.42
C ARG A 125 12.84 9.51 -17.23
N GLU A 126 11.96 10.50 -17.07
CA GLU A 126 11.05 10.57 -15.93
C GLU A 126 10.13 9.35 -15.82
N VAL A 127 9.67 8.79 -16.95
CA VAL A 127 8.80 7.61 -17.00
C VAL A 127 9.52 6.38 -16.42
N ASP A 128 10.77 6.17 -16.81
CA ASP A 128 11.60 5.06 -16.36
C ASP A 128 11.84 5.14 -14.85
N GLN A 129 12.25 6.34 -14.38
CA GLN A 129 12.48 6.61 -12.97
C GLN A 129 11.20 6.46 -12.15
N LEU A 130 10.05 6.91 -12.67
CA LEU A 130 8.75 6.79 -12.00
C LEU A 130 8.36 5.33 -11.77
N VAL A 131 8.44 4.50 -12.82
CA VAL A 131 8.09 3.07 -12.74
C VAL A 131 9.04 2.33 -11.79
N ALA A 132 10.34 2.63 -11.84
CA ALA A 132 11.33 2.02 -10.98
C ALA A 132 11.13 2.37 -9.50
N VAL A 133 10.83 3.64 -9.19
CA VAL A 133 10.52 4.09 -7.82
C VAL A 133 9.26 3.40 -7.31
N GLU A 134 8.18 3.31 -8.10
CA GLU A 134 6.96 2.58 -7.71
C GLU A 134 7.28 1.09 -7.43
N ALA A 135 8.07 0.44 -8.29
CA ALA A 135 8.47 -0.96 -8.11
C ALA A 135 9.28 -1.17 -6.82
N LEU A 136 10.20 -0.26 -6.49
CA LEU A 136 10.99 -0.29 -5.27
C LEU A 136 10.11 -0.17 -4.01
N ILE A 137 9.08 0.68 -4.06
CA ILE A 137 8.10 0.83 -2.98
C ILE A 137 7.30 -0.47 -2.79
N HIS A 138 6.84 -1.11 -3.87
CA HIS A 138 6.10 -2.37 -3.75
C HIS A 138 6.97 -3.51 -3.24
N ALA A 139 8.26 -3.54 -3.62
CA ALA A 139 9.20 -4.56 -3.17
C ALA A 139 9.53 -4.46 -1.66
N SER A 140 9.39 -3.28 -1.06
CA SER A 140 9.72 -3.03 0.36
C SER A 140 8.59 -3.38 1.35
N THR A 141 7.66 -4.26 0.99
CA THR A 141 6.48 -4.58 1.83
C THR A 141 6.76 -5.52 3.01
N LYS A 142 7.61 -6.55 2.84
CA LYS A 142 7.97 -7.47 3.94
C LYS A 142 9.43 -7.30 4.35
N LEU A 143 9.64 -6.87 5.60
CA LEU A 143 10.95 -6.68 6.23
C LEU A 143 11.90 -7.88 6.10
N SER A 144 11.39 -9.09 6.31
CA SER A 144 12.19 -10.32 6.31
C SER A 144 12.79 -10.69 4.95
N ARG A 145 12.27 -10.12 3.85
CA ARG A 145 12.70 -10.44 2.48
C ARG A 145 13.25 -9.24 1.70
N ALA A 146 13.17 -8.04 2.27
CA ALA A 146 13.59 -6.80 1.64
C ALA A 146 14.92 -6.26 2.16
N THR A 147 15.71 -7.01 2.95
CA THR A 147 16.92 -6.49 3.62
C THR A 147 17.87 -5.75 2.66
N PHE A 148 18.16 -6.31 1.48
CA PHE A 148 19.00 -5.64 0.47
C PHE A 148 18.38 -4.31 -0.04
N ILE A 149 17.07 -4.33 -0.31
CA ILE A 149 16.29 -3.16 -0.74
C ILE A 149 16.21 -2.11 0.37
N ILE A 150 16.09 -2.54 1.63
CA ILE A 150 16.04 -1.66 2.79
C ILE A 150 17.40 -1.00 3.01
N THR A 151 18.49 -1.77 2.95
CA THR A 151 19.85 -1.26 3.17
C THR A 151 20.28 -0.27 2.08
N ASN A 152 20.05 -0.60 0.80
CA ASN A 152 20.53 0.22 -0.31
C ASN A 152 19.47 1.20 -0.85
N GLY A 153 18.20 0.83 -0.78
CA GLY A 153 17.10 1.63 -1.32
C GLY A 153 16.84 2.91 -0.53
N VAL A 154 17.13 2.97 0.77
CA VAL A 154 17.03 4.22 1.55
C VAL A 154 17.98 5.29 1.01
N SER A 155 19.24 4.94 0.74
CA SER A 155 20.23 5.88 0.20
C SER A 155 19.82 6.36 -1.20
N LEU A 156 19.41 5.43 -2.07
CA LEU A 156 18.92 5.73 -3.41
C LEU A 156 17.69 6.65 -3.39
N LEU A 157 16.67 6.34 -2.59
CA LEU A 157 15.47 7.18 -2.47
C LEU A 157 15.81 8.55 -1.87
N LYS A 158 16.72 8.64 -0.89
CA LYS A 158 17.18 9.93 -0.35
C LYS A 158 17.87 10.78 -1.41
N GLU A 159 18.65 10.16 -2.28
CA GLU A 159 19.31 10.86 -3.39
C GLU A 159 18.28 11.38 -4.39
N ILE A 160 17.39 10.51 -4.90
CA ILE A 160 16.31 10.90 -5.82
C ILE A 160 15.46 12.02 -5.23
N TYR A 161 15.11 11.93 -3.95
CA TYR A 161 14.28 12.94 -3.28
C TYR A 161 14.94 14.34 -3.26
N LYS A 162 16.27 14.38 -3.15
CA LYS A 162 17.06 15.63 -3.14
C LYS A 162 17.25 16.20 -4.54
N THR A 163 17.46 15.34 -5.54
CA THR A 163 17.86 15.76 -6.89
C THR A 163 16.68 16.00 -7.82
N THR A 164 15.57 15.25 -7.65
CA THR A 164 14.43 15.35 -8.56
C THR A 164 13.68 16.67 -8.40
N LYS A 165 13.34 17.28 -9.54
CA LYS A 165 12.46 18.45 -9.64
C LYS A 165 11.02 18.07 -9.98
N ASN A 166 10.79 16.83 -10.42
CA ASN A 166 9.47 16.34 -10.79
C ASN A 166 8.67 15.97 -9.53
N GLU A 167 7.55 16.66 -9.30
CA GLU A 167 6.71 16.43 -8.12
C GLU A 167 6.13 15.00 -8.08
N LYS A 168 5.79 14.39 -9.23
CA LYS A 168 5.24 13.02 -9.28
C LYS A 168 6.22 12.00 -8.73
N ILE A 169 7.50 12.14 -9.11
CA ILE A 169 8.60 11.29 -8.64
C ILE A 169 8.88 11.61 -7.18
N LYS A 170 9.04 12.90 -6.84
CA LYS A 170 9.36 13.36 -5.48
C LYS A 170 8.39 12.84 -4.42
N ILE A 171 7.09 12.87 -4.71
CA ILE A 171 6.05 12.39 -3.80
C ILE A 171 6.17 10.88 -3.58
N ARG A 172 6.28 10.08 -4.66
CA ARG A 172 6.46 8.63 -4.57
C ARG A 172 7.73 8.25 -3.84
N THR A 173 8.83 8.93 -4.14
CA THR A 173 10.09 8.73 -3.43
C THR A 173 9.93 8.98 -1.93
N LEU A 174 9.18 10.01 -1.53
CA LEU A 174 8.85 10.22 -0.11
C LEU A 174 8.05 9.06 0.46
N VAL A 175 7.05 8.53 -0.26
CA VAL A 175 6.28 7.35 0.19
C VAL A 175 7.19 6.16 0.43
N GLY A 176 8.14 5.89 -0.47
CA GLY A 176 9.14 4.85 -0.26
C GLY A 176 9.97 5.05 1.01
N LEU A 177 10.40 6.28 1.27
CA LEU A 177 11.07 6.62 2.53
C LEU A 177 10.16 6.40 3.74
N CYS A 178 8.90 6.85 3.67
CA CYS A 178 7.91 6.67 4.75
C CYS A 178 7.68 5.19 5.06
N LYS A 179 7.50 4.37 4.03
CA LYS A 179 7.32 2.93 4.15
C LYS A 179 8.52 2.27 4.80
N LEU A 180 9.72 2.54 4.30
CA LEU A 180 10.97 1.96 4.82
C LEU A 180 11.23 2.37 6.28
N GLY A 181 10.96 3.62 6.64
CA GLY A 181 11.11 4.05 8.04
C GLY A 181 9.92 3.73 8.94
N SER A 182 8.84 3.16 8.41
CA SER A 182 7.76 2.59 9.23
C SER A 182 8.01 1.13 9.63
N ALA A 183 9.19 0.59 9.33
CA ALA A 183 9.57 -0.79 9.63
C ALA A 183 9.49 -1.19 11.12
N GLY A 184 9.58 -0.22 12.04
CA GLY A 184 9.38 -0.44 13.48
C GLY A 184 7.92 -0.70 13.89
N GLY A 185 6.96 -0.52 12.98
CA GLY A 185 5.54 -0.71 13.27
C GLY A 185 5.02 0.23 14.34
N THR A 186 4.21 -0.31 15.26
CA THR A 186 3.64 0.40 16.41
C THR A 186 4.52 0.35 17.66
N ASP A 187 5.71 -0.25 17.57
CA ASP A 187 6.61 -0.39 18.70
C ASP A 187 7.33 0.94 18.94
N TYR A 188 6.93 1.64 20.01
CA TYR A 188 7.45 2.96 20.35
C TYR A 188 8.98 2.97 20.52
N ALA A 189 9.56 1.87 20.98
CA ALA A 189 10.99 1.76 21.24
C ALA A 189 11.81 1.40 19.98
N LEU A 190 11.17 1.00 18.87
CA LEU A 190 11.82 0.67 17.59
C LEU A 190 11.64 1.75 16.52
N ARG A 191 11.64 3.03 16.92
CA ARG A 191 11.63 4.17 15.99
C ARG A 191 12.81 4.09 15.01
N GLN A 192 12.51 3.96 13.72
CA GLN A 192 13.53 3.91 12.66
C GLN A 192 14.01 5.30 12.24
N PHE A 193 13.21 6.33 12.53
CA PHE A 193 13.54 7.73 12.26
C PHE A 193 13.92 8.45 13.55
N ALA A 194 14.81 9.43 13.42
CA ALA A 194 15.09 10.36 14.51
C ALA A 194 13.81 11.11 14.93
N GLU A 195 13.70 11.42 16.21
CA GLU A 195 12.58 12.14 16.82
C GLU A 195 12.21 13.40 16.01
N GLY A 196 10.91 13.63 15.79
CA GLY A 196 10.36 14.73 14.99
C GLY A 196 10.54 14.62 13.47
N SER A 197 11.28 13.63 12.96
CA SER A 197 11.42 13.43 11.50
C SER A 197 10.12 12.88 10.88
N THR A 198 9.46 11.94 11.56
CA THR A 198 8.17 11.35 11.12
C THR A 198 7.09 12.44 10.99
N GLU A 199 7.01 13.35 11.96
CA GLU A 199 6.08 14.50 11.93
C GLU A 199 6.35 15.44 10.75
N LYS A 200 7.62 15.73 10.44
CA LYS A 200 8.00 16.57 9.29
C LYS A 200 7.58 15.92 7.98
N LEU A 201 7.79 14.61 7.84
CA LEU A 201 7.34 13.84 6.67
C LEU A 201 5.81 13.87 6.55
N ALA A 202 5.09 13.72 7.66
CA ALA A 202 3.64 13.76 7.68
C ALA A 202 3.11 15.15 7.31
N LYS A 203 3.72 16.23 7.83
CA LYS A 203 3.42 17.62 7.44
C LYS A 203 3.61 17.84 5.93
N GLN A 204 4.68 17.28 5.36
CA GLN A 204 4.91 17.37 3.92
C GLN A 204 3.86 16.61 3.10
N CYS A 205 3.47 15.40 3.52
CA CYS A 205 2.39 14.64 2.89
C CYS A 205 1.07 15.42 2.92
N ARG A 206 0.70 15.99 4.07
CA ARG A 206 -0.50 16.83 4.22
C ARG A 206 -0.49 18.04 3.28
N LYS A 207 0.66 18.72 3.16
CA LYS A 207 0.82 19.85 2.24
C LYS A 207 0.53 19.46 0.79
N TRP A 208 1.05 18.32 0.33
CA TRP A 208 0.78 17.85 -1.04
C TRP A 208 -0.64 17.35 -1.23
N LEU A 209 -1.20 16.67 -0.22
CA LEU A 209 -2.59 16.22 -0.23
C LEU A 209 -3.57 17.40 -0.39
N CYS A 210 -3.31 18.51 0.29
CA CYS A 210 -4.12 19.73 0.21
C CYS A 210 -3.81 20.59 -1.02
N ASN A 211 -2.74 20.31 -1.78
CA ASN A 211 -2.36 21.14 -2.91
C ASN A 211 -3.21 20.78 -4.14
N ALA A 212 -4.17 21.65 -4.49
CA ALA A 212 -5.03 21.47 -5.66
C ALA A 212 -4.30 21.63 -7.00
N SER A 213 -3.07 22.17 -7.03
CA SER A 213 -2.28 22.22 -8.26
C SER A 213 -1.70 20.85 -8.66
N ILE A 214 -1.65 19.92 -7.72
CA ILE A 214 -1.17 18.55 -7.94
C ILE A 214 -2.35 17.69 -8.37
N ASP A 215 -2.18 16.91 -9.43
CA ASP A 215 -3.22 16.04 -9.95
C ASP A 215 -3.64 14.98 -8.93
N THR A 216 -4.91 14.58 -8.98
CA THR A 216 -5.53 13.60 -8.08
C THR A 216 -4.74 12.29 -7.99
N ARG A 217 -4.22 11.77 -9.11
CA ARG A 217 -3.46 10.50 -9.16
C ARG A 217 -2.12 10.61 -8.47
N THR A 218 -1.54 11.80 -8.40
CA THR A 218 -0.30 12.06 -7.67
C THR A 218 -0.58 12.32 -6.19
N ARG A 219 -1.64 13.09 -5.85
CA ARG A 219 -2.01 13.33 -4.44
C ARG A 219 -2.35 12.06 -3.66
N ARG A 220 -2.88 11.01 -4.32
CA ARG A 220 -3.17 9.73 -3.65
C ARG A 220 -1.95 9.12 -2.96
N TRP A 221 -0.75 9.33 -3.53
CA TRP A 221 0.49 8.84 -2.93
C TRP A 221 0.79 9.52 -1.60
N ALA A 222 0.39 10.78 -1.42
CA ALA A 222 0.52 11.43 -0.11
C ALA A 222 -0.34 10.74 0.96
N VAL A 223 -1.52 10.20 0.60
CA VAL A 223 -2.34 9.39 1.51
C VAL A 223 -1.65 8.06 1.81
N GLU A 224 -1.02 7.42 0.83
CA GLU A 224 -0.23 6.20 1.06
C GLU A 224 0.95 6.45 2.00
N GLY A 225 1.65 7.58 1.84
CA GLY A 225 2.68 8.02 2.79
C GLY A 225 2.13 8.18 4.21
N LEU A 226 0.98 8.84 4.35
CA LEU A 226 0.29 8.99 5.64
C LEU A 226 -0.12 7.64 6.25
N ALA A 227 -0.51 6.64 5.44
CA ALA A 227 -0.84 5.30 5.93
C ALA A 227 0.35 4.63 6.65
N TYR A 228 1.59 4.87 6.20
CA TYR A 228 2.79 4.39 6.90
C TYR A 228 3.15 5.25 8.11
N LEU A 229 3.04 6.59 8.00
CA LEU A 229 3.47 7.50 9.05
C LEU A 229 2.50 7.57 10.24
N THR A 230 1.21 7.27 10.02
CA THR A 230 0.19 7.27 11.08
C THR A 230 0.28 6.07 12.03
N LEU A 231 1.29 5.21 11.89
CA LEU A 231 1.65 4.27 12.95
C LEU A 231 2.23 4.97 14.18
N ASP A 232 2.86 6.13 13.99
CA ASP A 232 3.36 6.97 15.08
C ASP A 232 2.23 7.79 15.73
N ALA A 233 2.13 7.73 17.05
CA ALA A 233 1.01 8.31 17.79
C ALA A 233 0.98 9.85 17.76
N ASP A 234 2.14 10.51 17.66
CA ASP A 234 2.20 11.97 17.51
C ASP A 234 1.61 12.38 16.16
N VAL A 235 1.91 11.64 15.10
CA VAL A 235 1.33 11.86 13.77
C VAL A 235 -0.18 11.64 13.75
N LYS A 236 -0.70 10.61 14.46
CA LYS A 236 -2.15 10.35 14.54
C LYS A 236 -2.90 11.57 15.09
N ASP A 237 -2.43 12.10 16.22
CA ASP A 237 -3.05 13.24 16.89
C ASP A 237 -2.94 14.53 16.08
N ASP A 238 -1.78 14.77 15.46
CA ASP A 238 -1.54 15.93 14.60
C ASP A 238 -2.40 15.89 13.33
N PHE A 239 -2.59 14.70 12.75
CA PHE A 239 -3.34 14.54 11.50
C PHE A 239 -4.84 14.76 11.71
N VAL A 240 -5.43 14.20 12.78
CA VAL A 240 -6.88 14.37 13.01
C VAL A 240 -7.29 15.81 13.39
N GLN A 241 -6.32 16.67 13.70
CA GLN A 241 -6.54 18.10 13.94
C GLN A 241 -6.55 18.91 12.64
N ASP A 242 -5.94 18.38 11.59
CA ASP A 242 -5.82 19.03 10.29
C ASP A 242 -7.07 18.74 9.44
N ILE A 243 -8.14 19.49 9.73
CA ILE A 243 -9.43 19.34 9.04
C ILE A 243 -9.29 19.48 7.51
N PRO A 244 -8.52 20.45 6.96
CA PRO A 244 -8.29 20.52 5.52
C PRO A 244 -7.68 19.23 4.94
N ALA A 245 -6.69 18.65 5.62
CA ALA A 245 -6.07 17.40 5.16
C ALA A 245 -7.04 16.20 5.24
N LEU A 246 -7.83 16.09 6.31
CA LEU A 246 -8.87 15.06 6.42
C LEU A 246 -9.90 15.18 5.29
N GLN A 247 -10.40 16.39 5.03
CA GLN A 247 -11.36 16.64 3.97
C GLN A 247 -10.78 16.32 2.60
N ALA A 248 -9.55 16.73 2.32
CA ALA A 248 -8.86 16.40 1.07
C ALA A 248 -8.72 14.88 0.88
N MET A 249 -8.38 14.13 1.94
CA MET A 249 -8.33 12.67 1.91
C MET A 249 -9.71 12.04 1.64
N PHE A 250 -10.76 12.55 2.30
CA PHE A 250 -12.13 12.06 2.12
C PHE A 250 -12.67 12.32 0.72
N GLU A 251 -12.37 13.47 0.14
CA GLU A 251 -12.74 13.77 -1.24
C GLU A 251 -12.02 12.86 -2.24
N LEU A 252 -10.74 12.55 -2.02
CA LEU A 252 -10.03 11.56 -2.84
C LEU A 252 -10.71 10.18 -2.81
N ALA A 253 -11.14 9.73 -1.63
CA ALA A 253 -11.83 8.44 -1.47
C ALA A 253 -13.18 8.36 -2.23
N LYS A 254 -13.81 9.51 -2.48
CA LYS A 254 -15.07 9.63 -3.21
C LYS A 254 -14.90 9.67 -4.72
N THR A 255 -13.69 9.89 -5.23
CA THR A 255 -13.43 9.93 -6.69
C THR A 255 -13.62 8.57 -7.37
N SER A 256 -13.60 8.53 -8.70
CA SER A 256 -13.66 7.30 -9.49
C SER A 256 -12.39 6.44 -9.37
N ASP A 257 -11.26 7.05 -9.01
CA ASP A 257 -10.02 6.33 -8.70
C ASP A 257 -10.15 5.67 -7.32
N LYS A 258 -10.19 4.34 -7.33
CA LYS A 258 -10.37 3.54 -6.12
C LYS A 258 -9.05 2.93 -5.63
N THR A 259 -7.92 3.26 -6.26
CA THR A 259 -6.60 2.81 -5.82
C THR A 259 -6.17 3.39 -4.48
N VAL A 260 -6.79 4.50 -4.06
CA VAL A 260 -6.52 5.17 -2.78
C VAL A 260 -7.22 4.52 -1.58
N LEU A 261 -8.23 3.66 -1.81
CA LEU A 261 -9.14 3.19 -0.76
C LEU A 261 -8.40 2.44 0.36
N TYR A 262 -7.46 1.57 0.00
CA TYR A 262 -6.68 0.81 0.95
C TYR A 262 -5.84 1.72 1.86
N SER A 263 -5.20 2.74 1.27
CA SER A 263 -4.40 3.73 2.02
C SER A 263 -5.28 4.54 2.98
N VAL A 264 -6.45 5.01 2.53
CA VAL A 264 -7.41 5.72 3.38
C VAL A 264 -7.87 4.84 4.53
N ALA A 265 -8.26 3.59 4.24
CA ALA A 265 -8.70 2.65 5.26
C ALA A 265 -7.60 2.37 6.29
N THR A 266 -6.36 2.17 5.85
CA THR A 266 -5.19 1.96 6.72
C THR A 266 -4.91 3.19 7.59
N THR A 267 -4.90 4.38 7.01
CA THR A 267 -4.75 5.64 7.76
C THR A 267 -5.84 5.77 8.83
N LEU A 268 -7.09 5.47 8.50
CA LEU A 268 -8.19 5.55 9.46
C LEU A 268 -8.07 4.50 10.56
N VAL A 269 -7.75 3.25 10.23
CA VAL A 269 -7.49 2.18 11.21
C VAL A 269 -6.39 2.57 12.18
N ASN A 270 -5.32 3.18 11.69
CA ASN A 270 -4.24 3.69 12.52
C ASN A 270 -4.74 4.81 13.43
N CYS A 271 -5.45 5.81 12.90
CA CYS A 271 -5.99 6.93 13.67
C CYS A 271 -7.07 6.53 14.69
N THR A 272 -7.75 5.39 14.51
CA THR A 272 -8.72 4.85 15.46
C THR A 272 -8.15 3.73 16.33
N ASN A 273 -6.86 3.38 16.19
CA ASN A 273 -6.22 2.24 16.85
C ASN A 273 -7.02 0.94 16.74
N SER A 274 -7.66 0.70 15.59
CA SER A 274 -8.52 -0.46 15.38
C SER A 274 -7.84 -1.63 14.65
N TYR A 275 -6.50 -1.62 14.62
CA TYR A 275 -5.67 -2.72 14.11
C TYR A 275 -5.57 -3.84 15.14
N ASP A 276 -5.14 -5.03 14.70
CA ASP A 276 -4.91 -6.14 15.62
C ASP A 276 -3.75 -5.82 16.56
N VAL A 277 -4.04 -5.84 17.86
CA VAL A 277 -3.02 -5.79 18.90
C VAL A 277 -2.78 -7.22 19.34
N LYS A 278 -1.53 -7.69 19.22
CA LYS A 278 -1.15 -8.99 19.76
C LYS A 278 -1.38 -8.97 21.26
N GLU A 279 -2.13 -9.95 21.76
CA GLU A 279 -2.37 -10.08 23.20
C GLU A 279 -1.02 -10.29 23.90
N VAL A 280 -0.72 -9.37 24.82
CA VAL A 280 0.52 -9.38 25.56
C VAL A 280 0.35 -10.33 26.75
N ILE A 281 0.74 -11.59 26.55
CA ILE A 281 0.72 -12.61 27.60
C ILE A 281 1.79 -12.23 28.65
N PRO A 282 1.43 -11.95 29.92
CA PRO A 282 2.37 -11.47 30.94
C PRO A 282 3.59 -12.36 31.13
N GLU A 283 3.42 -13.67 31.03
CA GLU A 283 4.47 -14.67 31.13
C GLU A 283 5.48 -14.54 29.98
N LEU A 284 5.02 -14.27 28.75
CA LEU A 284 5.91 -14.05 27.59
C LEU A 284 6.71 -12.75 27.74
N VAL A 285 6.12 -11.71 28.33
CA VAL A 285 6.84 -10.46 28.64
C VAL A 285 7.92 -10.70 29.69
N GLN A 286 7.62 -11.46 30.73
CA GLN A 286 8.60 -11.81 31.77
C GLN A 286 9.74 -12.65 31.19
N LEU A 287 9.44 -13.62 30.33
CA LEU A 287 10.44 -14.40 29.60
C LEU A 287 11.31 -13.53 28.68
N ALA A 288 10.69 -12.64 27.90
CA ALA A 288 11.42 -11.70 27.05
C ALA A 288 12.37 -10.81 27.88
N LYS A 289 11.89 -10.25 29.00
CA LYS A 289 12.72 -9.46 29.93
C LYS A 289 13.86 -10.28 30.54
N PHE A 290 13.60 -11.52 30.94
CA PHE A 290 14.61 -12.43 31.48
C PHE A 290 15.68 -12.78 30.45
N SER A 291 15.26 -13.05 29.21
CA SER A 291 16.14 -13.34 28.07
C SER A 291 16.74 -12.09 27.42
N LYS A 292 16.54 -10.90 27.99
CA LYS A 292 16.99 -9.60 27.44
C LYS A 292 16.54 -9.35 26.00
N GLN A 293 15.39 -9.90 25.60
CA GLN A 293 14.74 -9.60 24.34
C GLN A 293 13.93 -8.30 24.44
N HIS A 294 13.81 -7.61 23.31
CA HIS A 294 13.04 -6.37 23.21
C HIS A 294 11.55 -6.61 23.50
N VAL A 295 10.94 -5.72 24.30
CA VAL A 295 9.51 -5.74 24.60
C VAL A 295 8.87 -4.52 23.98
N PRO A 296 7.86 -4.68 23.11
CA PRO A 296 7.16 -3.55 22.51
C PRO A 296 6.52 -2.65 23.57
N GLU A 297 6.70 -1.35 23.41
CA GLU A 297 6.13 -0.33 24.30
C GLU A 297 4.95 0.39 23.65
N GLU A 298 3.90 0.63 24.45
CA GLU A 298 2.73 1.40 24.02
C GLU A 298 2.93 2.90 24.25
N HIS A 299 2.59 3.71 23.25
CA HIS A 299 2.71 5.15 23.34
C HIS A 299 1.60 5.76 24.23
N PRO A 300 1.88 6.76 25.09
CA PRO A 300 0.85 7.45 25.89
C PRO A 300 -0.38 7.99 25.13
N LYS A 301 -0.21 8.42 23.86
CA LYS A 301 -1.26 8.94 22.97
C LYS A 301 -2.09 7.84 22.29
N ASP A 302 -1.71 6.58 22.50
CA ASP A 302 -2.47 5.41 22.09
C ASP A 302 -3.39 4.87 23.20
N LYS A 303 -3.45 5.54 24.35
CA LYS A 303 -4.44 5.26 25.40
C LYS A 303 -5.85 5.69 25.01
N LYS A 304 -6.84 5.06 25.64
CA LYS A 304 -8.28 5.24 25.36
C LYS A 304 -8.73 6.70 25.27
N ASP A 305 -8.33 7.56 26.21
CA ASP A 305 -8.76 8.96 26.23
C ASP A 305 -8.34 9.73 24.96
N PHE A 306 -7.14 9.46 24.44
CA PHE A 306 -6.65 10.09 23.21
C PHE A 306 -7.34 9.49 21.98
N ILE A 307 -7.56 8.17 21.95
CA ILE A 307 -8.31 7.50 20.89
C ILE A 307 -9.72 8.09 20.79
N ASP A 308 -10.43 8.23 21.92
CA ASP A 308 -11.79 8.79 21.96
C ASP A 308 -11.83 10.23 21.43
N MET A 309 -10.80 11.03 21.73
CA MET A 309 -10.65 12.38 21.15
C MET A 309 -10.44 12.34 19.64
N ARG A 310 -9.60 11.42 19.14
CA ARG A 310 -9.36 11.24 17.69
C ARG A 310 -10.63 10.81 16.96
N VAL A 311 -11.37 9.84 17.50
CA VAL A 311 -12.65 9.36 16.96
C VAL A 311 -13.65 10.51 16.86
N LYS A 312 -13.81 11.32 17.92
CA LYS A 312 -14.71 12.49 17.88
C LYS A 312 -14.32 13.50 16.80
N ARG A 313 -13.02 13.75 16.60
CA ARG A 313 -12.53 14.66 15.55
C ARG A 313 -12.84 14.11 14.16
N LEU A 314 -12.62 12.81 13.93
CA LEU A 314 -12.92 12.14 12.67
C LEU A 314 -14.43 12.18 12.34
N LEU A 315 -15.29 11.93 13.33
CA LEU A 315 -16.74 12.03 13.19
C LEU A 315 -17.17 13.45 12.81
N LYS A 316 -16.63 14.46 13.49
CA LYS A 316 -16.89 15.88 13.19
C LYS A 316 -16.40 16.27 11.79
N ALA A 317 -15.32 15.66 11.31
CA ALA A 317 -14.79 15.87 9.96
C ALA A 317 -15.59 15.12 8.86
N GLY A 318 -16.58 14.31 9.22
CA GLY A 318 -17.45 13.62 8.27
C GLY A 318 -16.90 12.29 7.74
N VAL A 319 -16.06 11.60 8.52
CA VAL A 319 -15.47 10.30 8.13
C VAL A 319 -16.52 9.28 7.69
N THR A 320 -17.71 9.25 8.32
CA THR A 320 -18.75 8.27 8.03
C THR A 320 -19.28 8.40 6.59
N SER A 321 -19.44 9.63 6.09
CA SER A 321 -19.85 9.87 4.70
C SER A 321 -18.82 9.36 3.70
N ALA A 322 -17.52 9.53 4.01
CA ALA A 322 -16.45 8.98 3.19
C ALA A 322 -16.51 7.45 3.19
N LEU A 323 -16.57 6.81 4.36
CA LEU A 323 -16.67 5.36 4.50
C LEU A 323 -17.88 4.78 3.74
N ALA A 324 -19.05 5.42 3.85
CA ALA A 324 -20.27 5.02 3.14
C ALA A 324 -20.13 5.11 1.61
N CYS A 325 -19.24 5.97 1.10
CA CYS A 325 -18.90 6.00 -0.33
C CYS A 325 -17.89 4.91 -0.70
N MET A 326 -16.91 4.65 0.17
CA MET A 326 -15.88 3.62 -0.05
C MET A 326 -16.48 2.22 -0.14
N VAL A 327 -17.45 1.88 0.73
CA VAL A 327 -18.10 0.56 0.73
C VAL A 327 -18.95 0.29 -0.52
N LYS A 328 -19.35 1.35 -1.25
CA LYS A 328 -20.09 1.23 -2.53
C LYS A 328 -19.18 1.01 -3.73
N ALA A 329 -17.86 0.97 -3.53
CA ALA A 329 -16.94 0.62 -4.60
C ALA A 329 -17.22 -0.81 -5.11
N ASP A 330 -16.92 -1.04 -6.38
CA ASP A 330 -17.10 -2.36 -7.00
C ASP A 330 -16.39 -3.45 -6.19
N SER A 331 -17.06 -4.60 -6.01
CA SER A 331 -16.55 -5.73 -5.23
C SER A 331 -15.23 -6.33 -5.77
N ALA A 332 -14.92 -6.12 -7.05
CA ALA A 332 -13.64 -6.49 -7.65
C ALA A 332 -12.49 -5.59 -7.16
N ILE A 333 -12.80 -4.37 -6.75
CA ILE A 333 -11.84 -3.40 -6.20
C ILE A 333 -11.76 -3.52 -4.68
N LEU A 334 -12.93 -3.62 -4.04
CA LEU A 334 -13.03 -3.69 -2.58
C LEU A 334 -12.68 -5.10 -2.10
N THR A 335 -11.38 -5.36 -1.93
CA THR A 335 -10.85 -6.63 -1.41
C THR A 335 -11.36 -6.92 -0.01
N ASP A 336 -11.38 -8.19 0.39
CA ASP A 336 -11.87 -8.57 1.73
C ASP A 336 -11.01 -7.95 2.85
N GLN A 337 -9.71 -7.82 2.63
CA GLN A 337 -8.82 -7.07 3.51
C GLN A 337 -9.25 -5.59 3.64
N THR A 338 -9.59 -4.92 2.53
CA THR A 338 -10.05 -3.53 2.60
C THR A 338 -11.40 -3.44 3.31
N LYS A 339 -12.32 -4.38 3.06
CA LYS A 339 -13.61 -4.45 3.79
C LYS A 339 -13.40 -4.61 5.28
N GLU A 340 -12.47 -5.47 5.69
CA GLU A 340 -12.13 -5.70 7.09
C GLU A 340 -11.61 -4.41 7.75
N LEU A 341 -10.69 -3.70 7.10
CA LEU A 341 -10.18 -2.41 7.60
C LEU A 341 -11.33 -1.40 7.78
N LEU A 342 -12.24 -1.29 6.80
CA LEU A 342 -13.40 -0.40 6.92
C LEU A 342 -14.34 -0.82 8.05
N ALA A 343 -14.59 -2.13 8.22
CA ALA A 343 -15.42 -2.65 9.29
C ALA A 343 -14.83 -2.34 10.68
N ARG A 344 -13.51 -2.48 10.83
CA ARG A 344 -12.77 -2.11 12.05
C ARG A 344 -12.93 -0.62 12.38
N VAL A 345 -12.82 0.24 11.38
CA VAL A 345 -13.04 1.68 11.56
C VAL A 345 -14.48 1.95 11.98
N PHE A 346 -15.48 1.38 11.30
CA PHE A 346 -16.88 1.53 11.69
C PHE A 346 -17.15 1.08 13.12
N LEU A 347 -16.58 -0.06 13.53
CA LEU A 347 -16.68 -0.57 14.90
C LEU A 347 -16.11 0.43 15.91
N ALA A 348 -14.91 0.96 15.65
CA ALA A 348 -14.26 1.93 16.52
C ALA A 348 -15.04 3.25 16.60
N LEU A 349 -15.60 3.73 15.49
CA LEU A 349 -16.45 4.92 15.47
C LEU A 349 -17.75 4.74 16.28
N CYS A 350 -18.29 3.52 16.31
CA CYS A 350 -19.57 3.19 16.97
C CYS A 350 -19.44 2.80 18.45
N ASP A 351 -18.22 2.73 19.00
CA ASP A 351 -17.98 2.30 20.39
C ASP A 351 -18.80 3.14 21.37
N ASN A 352 -18.74 4.47 21.22
CA ASN A 352 -19.54 5.40 22.02
C ASN A 352 -21.01 5.45 21.53
N PRO A 353 -22.00 5.05 22.36
CA PRO A 353 -23.40 5.06 21.97
C PRO A 353 -23.95 6.43 21.56
N LYS A 354 -23.37 7.53 22.10
CA LYS A 354 -23.83 8.89 21.81
C LYS A 354 -23.57 9.31 20.36
N ASP A 355 -22.57 8.71 19.73
CA ASP A 355 -22.14 9.08 18.38
C ASP A 355 -22.93 8.32 17.28
N ARG A 356 -23.60 7.22 17.64
CA ARG A 356 -24.32 6.33 16.71
C ARG A 356 -25.42 7.04 15.93
N GLY A 357 -26.12 7.99 16.54
CA GLY A 357 -27.16 8.77 15.85
C GLY A 357 -26.62 9.57 14.67
N THR A 358 -25.48 10.25 14.86
CA THR A 358 -24.78 10.99 13.81
C THR A 358 -24.24 10.05 12.73
N ILE A 359 -23.70 8.90 13.13
CA ILE A 359 -23.18 7.89 12.19
C ILE A 359 -24.30 7.38 11.28
N VAL A 360 -25.45 7.02 11.84
CA VAL A 360 -26.62 6.59 11.05
C VAL A 360 -27.10 7.71 10.11
N ALA A 361 -27.18 8.95 10.59
CA ALA A 361 -27.58 10.09 9.78
C ALA A 361 -26.62 10.36 8.60
N GLN A 362 -25.32 10.08 8.76
CA GLN A 362 -24.30 10.18 7.71
C GLN A 362 -24.24 8.93 6.80
N GLY A 363 -25.15 7.97 6.99
CA GLY A 363 -25.28 6.79 6.15
C GLY A 363 -24.54 5.54 6.63
N GLY A 364 -23.99 5.53 7.86
CA GLY A 364 -23.23 4.39 8.38
C GLY A 364 -24.05 3.13 8.70
N GLY A 365 -25.38 3.21 8.66
CA GLY A 365 -26.26 2.02 8.76
C GLY A 365 -26.51 1.31 7.43
N LYS A 366 -26.12 1.91 6.30
CA LYS A 366 -26.16 1.30 4.95
C LYS A 366 -24.82 0.67 4.65
#